data_AF-A0A520ZW09-F1
#
_entry.id   AF-A0A520ZW09-F1
#
_cell.length_a   1.000
_cell.length_b   1.000
_cell.length_c   1.000
_cell.angle_alpha   90.00
_cell.angle_beta   90.00
_cell.angle_gamma   90.00
#
_symmetry.space_group_name_H-M   'P 1'
#
loop_
_entity.id
_entity.type
_entity.pdbx_description
1 polymer ?
#
loop_
_entity_poly.entity_id
_entity_poly.type
_entity_poly.pdbx_seq_one_letter_code
_entity_poly.pdbx_strand_id
1 'polypeptide(L)'
;AHSLILLVDFAAEANFSKAGNPKDFPAPLLDSGEEVYESAMQLLDEAYSLFSADPITIGVVDLFYDEDISKWRKLINTIKLKVAYTTGNAAMFNSIISSGEFISNPEDDFFFQYGTRELVPDTRHPDYSVDYTPSGAGLYRSNWMMQLMLDANDPRLRYYFYRQVDATPGVDAPTDENVQGCGVAPNLPHYEDGGFTICPPPLGYWGRSHGSGGGRPPDNFLITAVGVYPAGGRFDDDSFGNVGIGLGGGGAGIEPIIMSSYVDFWRGYMATSDGELANFLRSGMTKSIATVQSYGALDSNADLANFEPQPNQVASYIDLVVSDFLTASGDDMENIYAEQYWTALYGGAAEAWTYYRLTGYPTTLQPMFEANPGPFPRSLLYAQNEVVNNANLRQKESLTEQVFWDTNPPSPTFPPAN
;
A
#
# COMPACT_ATOMS: atom_id res chain seq x y z
N ALA A 1 6.50 -17.67 8.22
CA ALA A 1 5.49 -16.98 9.06
C ALA A 1 4.80 -15.84 8.31
N HIS A 2 5.48 -14.75 7.93
CA HIS A 2 4.87 -13.61 7.24
C HIS A 2 4.02 -13.99 6.01
N SER A 3 4.54 -14.85 5.11
CA SER A 3 3.78 -15.30 3.93
C SER A 3 2.55 -16.17 4.28
N LEU A 4 2.57 -16.88 5.42
CA LEU A 4 1.41 -17.67 5.87
C LEU A 4 0.28 -16.76 6.33
N ILE A 5 0.64 -15.70 7.08
CA ILE A 5 -0.29 -14.65 7.49
C ILE A 5 -0.92 -14.01 6.26
N LEU A 6 -0.11 -13.57 5.28
CA LEU A 6 -0.63 -13.00 4.03
C LEU A 6 -1.52 -13.98 3.25
N LEU A 7 -1.16 -15.27 3.21
CA LEU A 7 -1.95 -16.27 2.51
C LEU A 7 -3.33 -16.42 3.14
N VAL A 8 -3.43 -16.43 4.47
CA VAL A 8 -4.72 -16.41 5.19
C VAL A 8 -5.45 -15.10 4.97
N ASP A 9 -4.76 -13.95 5.00
CA ASP A 9 -5.38 -12.64 4.77
C ASP A 9 -5.99 -12.55 3.37
N PHE A 10 -5.39 -13.20 2.37
CA PHE A 10 -5.94 -13.29 1.01
C PHE A 10 -6.98 -14.38 0.86
N ALA A 11 -6.73 -15.58 1.36
CA ALA A 11 -7.49 -16.78 0.99
C ALA A 11 -8.36 -17.36 2.12
N ALA A 12 -8.40 -16.74 3.30
CA ALA A 12 -9.11 -17.18 4.52
C ALA A 12 -8.62 -18.49 5.14
N GLU A 13 -8.33 -19.50 4.32
CA GLU A 13 -7.80 -20.79 4.72
C GLU A 13 -6.56 -21.13 3.88
N ALA A 14 -5.67 -21.95 4.44
CA ALA A 14 -4.46 -22.36 3.76
C ALA A 14 -3.99 -23.72 4.26
N ASN A 15 -3.32 -24.49 3.40
CA ASN A 15 -2.65 -25.71 3.84
C ASN A 15 -1.27 -25.36 4.42
N PHE A 16 -1.05 -25.70 5.69
CA PHE A 16 0.25 -25.62 6.35
C PHE A 16 0.67 -26.96 6.96
N SER A 17 -0.21 -27.58 7.74
CA SER A 17 0.05 -28.82 8.51
C SER A 17 0.45 -30.01 7.64
N LYS A 18 0.01 -30.01 6.37
CA LYS A 18 0.25 -31.08 5.39
C LYS A 18 1.03 -30.59 4.17
N ALA A 19 1.44 -29.32 4.15
CA ALA A 19 2.16 -28.73 3.03
C ALA A 19 3.53 -29.41 2.81
N GLY A 20 3.95 -29.50 1.55
CA GLY A 20 5.26 -30.08 1.20
C GLY A 20 5.40 -31.60 1.37
N ASN A 21 4.33 -32.32 1.76
CA ASN A 21 4.34 -33.78 1.88
C ASN A 21 3.33 -34.46 0.94
N PRO A 22 3.54 -34.42 -0.39
CA PRO A 22 2.59 -34.98 -1.36
C PRO A 22 2.51 -36.51 -1.33
N LYS A 23 3.48 -37.19 -0.70
CA LYS A 23 3.47 -38.65 -0.58
C LYS A 23 2.37 -39.11 0.38
N ASP A 24 2.28 -38.46 1.54
CA ASP A 24 1.30 -38.82 2.57
C ASP A 24 0.00 -38.03 2.40
N PHE A 25 0.08 -36.82 1.83
CA PHE A 25 -1.05 -35.92 1.59
C PHE A 25 -1.09 -35.44 0.13
N PRO A 26 -1.38 -36.32 -0.85
CA PRO A 26 -1.44 -35.94 -2.27
C PRO A 26 -2.60 -34.97 -2.61
N ALA A 27 -3.61 -34.91 -1.75
CA ALA A 27 -4.75 -33.99 -1.84
C ALA A 27 -5.03 -33.43 -0.43
N PRO A 28 -4.19 -32.49 0.06
CA PRO A 28 -4.27 -32.04 1.44
C PRO A 28 -5.55 -31.23 1.69
N LEU A 29 -6.11 -31.35 2.89
CA LEU A 29 -7.14 -30.43 3.36
C LEU A 29 -6.49 -29.08 3.70
N LEU A 30 -7.25 -28.00 3.60
CA LEU A 30 -6.83 -26.71 4.15
C LEU A 30 -6.98 -26.75 5.67
N ASP A 31 -6.07 -26.05 6.35
CA ASP A 31 -6.20 -25.73 7.77
C ASP A 31 -6.97 -24.41 7.90
N SER A 32 -7.64 -24.22 9.04
CA SER A 32 -8.35 -22.97 9.29
C SER A 32 -7.38 -21.78 9.39
N GLY A 33 -7.84 -20.58 9.04
CA GLY A 33 -7.03 -19.36 9.16
C GLY A 33 -6.44 -19.15 10.56
N GLU A 34 -7.19 -19.50 11.61
CA GLU A 34 -6.76 -19.43 13.01
C GLU A 34 -5.60 -20.40 13.31
N GLU A 35 -5.70 -21.67 12.89
CA GLU A 35 -4.64 -22.67 13.07
C GLU A 35 -3.35 -22.28 12.31
N VAL A 36 -3.49 -21.71 11.11
CA VAL A 36 -2.35 -21.24 10.32
C VAL A 36 -1.68 -20.03 10.98
N TYR A 37 -2.46 -19.11 11.54
CA TYR A 37 -1.95 -17.98 12.32
C TYR A 37 -1.21 -18.45 13.58
N GLU A 38 -1.79 -19.39 14.34
CA GLU A 38 -1.15 -20.00 15.52
C GLU A 38 0.18 -20.67 15.14
N SER A 39 0.18 -21.44 14.04
CA SER A 39 1.39 -22.07 13.53
C SER A 39 2.45 -21.06 13.10
N ALA A 40 2.04 -19.96 12.43
CA ALA A 40 2.95 -18.89 12.06
C ALA A 40 3.56 -18.20 13.30
N MET A 41 2.79 -18.04 14.37
CA MET A 41 3.25 -17.50 15.65
C MET A 41 4.27 -18.42 16.33
N GLN A 42 4.02 -19.73 16.35
CA GLN A 42 4.98 -20.72 16.88
C GLN A 42 6.32 -20.69 16.12
N LEU A 43 6.28 -20.58 14.79
CA LEU A 43 7.49 -20.41 13.97
C LEU A 43 8.27 -19.13 14.32
N LEU A 44 7.56 -18.03 14.63
CA LEU A 44 8.19 -16.78 15.04
C LEU A 44 8.81 -16.88 16.44
N ASP A 45 8.19 -17.61 17.38
CA ASP A 45 8.76 -17.87 18.71
C ASP A 45 10.01 -18.75 18.65
N GLU A 46 9.98 -19.80 17.82
CA GLU A 46 11.14 -20.66 17.56
C GLU A 46 12.27 -19.84 16.93
N ALA A 47 11.99 -19.09 15.87
CA ALA A 47 12.99 -18.26 15.19
C ALA A 47 13.60 -17.22 16.14
N TYR A 48 12.80 -16.55 16.97
CA TYR A 48 13.29 -15.60 17.96
C TYR A 48 14.25 -16.26 18.96
N SER A 49 13.91 -17.47 19.43
CA SER A 49 14.75 -18.25 20.34
C SER A 49 16.09 -18.65 19.69
N LEU A 50 16.05 -19.05 18.43
CA LEU A 50 17.25 -19.39 17.66
C LEU A 50 18.16 -18.17 17.44
N PHE A 51 17.60 -17.02 17.07
CA PHE A 51 18.37 -15.79 16.90
C PHE A 51 18.92 -15.25 18.23
N SER A 52 18.19 -15.44 19.33
CA SER A 52 18.65 -15.06 20.68
C SER A 52 19.83 -15.91 21.17
N ALA A 53 20.07 -17.07 20.56
CA ALA A 53 21.25 -17.90 20.81
C ALA A 53 22.52 -17.40 20.09
N ASP A 54 22.43 -16.27 19.36
CA ASP A 54 23.52 -15.63 18.63
C ASP A 54 24.22 -16.60 17.64
N PRO A 55 23.48 -17.11 16.64
CA PRO A 55 24.02 -18.06 15.68
C PRO A 55 25.13 -17.42 14.85
N ILE A 56 26.13 -18.22 14.50
CA ILE A 56 27.22 -17.78 13.61
C ILE A 56 26.65 -17.50 12.21
N THR A 57 27.03 -16.37 11.62
CA THR A 57 26.74 -16.02 10.22
C THR A 57 27.35 -17.05 9.27
N ILE A 58 26.58 -17.49 8.29
CA ILE A 58 27.00 -18.55 7.36
C ILE A 58 27.37 -18.01 5.96
N GLY A 59 27.32 -16.69 5.77
CA GLY A 59 27.69 -16.03 4.52
C GLY A 59 26.67 -16.28 3.41
N VAL A 60 25.40 -16.39 3.77
CA VAL A 60 24.31 -16.45 2.79
C VAL A 60 24.00 -15.07 2.24
N VAL A 61 23.48 -15.02 1.02
CA VAL A 61 22.96 -13.76 0.45
C VAL A 61 21.61 -13.49 1.10
N ASP A 62 21.61 -12.64 2.13
CA ASP A 62 20.41 -12.06 2.73
C ASP A 62 20.05 -10.77 1.97
N LEU A 63 18.90 -10.78 1.30
CA LEU A 63 18.44 -9.64 0.48
C LEU A 63 17.79 -8.52 1.30
N PHE A 64 17.68 -8.67 2.62
CA PHE A 64 16.97 -7.74 3.48
C PHE A 64 17.88 -7.07 4.50
N TYR A 65 18.65 -7.85 5.26
CA TYR A 65 19.36 -7.34 6.43
C TYR A 65 20.84 -7.72 6.52
N ASP A 66 21.44 -8.29 5.46
CA ASP A 66 22.86 -8.67 5.45
C ASP A 66 23.26 -9.51 6.68
N GLU A 67 22.40 -10.46 7.09
CA GLU A 67 22.57 -11.29 8.28
C GLU A 67 22.55 -10.52 9.63
N ASP A 68 22.04 -9.28 9.68
CA ASP A 68 21.86 -8.51 10.93
C ASP A 68 20.74 -9.11 11.80
N ILE A 69 21.17 -9.94 12.77
CA ILE A 69 20.30 -10.63 13.72
C ILE A 69 19.43 -9.65 14.53
N SER A 70 19.92 -8.44 14.83
CA SER A 70 19.14 -7.45 15.57
C SER A 70 17.94 -6.98 14.76
N LYS A 71 18.10 -6.77 13.45
CA LYS A 71 16.99 -6.40 12.57
C LYS A 71 16.02 -7.56 12.35
N TRP A 72 16.53 -8.78 12.20
CA TRP A 72 15.69 -9.98 12.12
C TRP A 72 14.82 -10.18 13.35
N ARG A 73 15.37 -9.97 14.56
CA ARG A 73 14.57 -10.06 15.79
C ARG A 73 13.50 -8.96 15.90
N LYS A 74 13.84 -7.71 15.52
CA LYS A 74 12.86 -6.62 15.43
C LYS A 74 11.73 -6.96 14.45
N LEU A 75 12.06 -7.49 13.27
CA LEU A 75 11.06 -7.92 12.28
C LEU A 75 10.16 -9.03 12.83
N ILE A 76 10.72 -10.03 13.51
CA ILE A 76 9.93 -11.10 14.14
C ILE A 76 8.88 -10.51 15.09
N ASN A 77 9.32 -9.64 15.99
CA ASN A 77 8.42 -8.98 16.94
C ASN A 77 7.43 -8.03 16.24
N THR A 78 7.81 -7.38 15.14
CA THR A 78 6.90 -6.54 14.37
C THR A 78 5.84 -7.34 13.62
N ILE A 79 6.16 -8.54 13.10
CA ILE A 79 5.14 -9.43 12.51
C ILE A 79 4.16 -9.88 13.59
N LYS A 80 4.66 -10.17 14.79
CA LYS A 80 3.81 -10.44 15.97
C LYS A 80 2.93 -9.24 16.32
N LEU A 81 3.44 -8.00 16.27
CA LEU A 81 2.64 -6.79 16.44
C LEU A 81 1.53 -6.68 15.40
N LYS A 82 1.81 -6.97 14.12
CA LYS A 82 0.79 -6.98 13.06
C LYS A 82 -0.33 -7.98 13.40
N VAL A 83 0.02 -9.21 13.76
CA VAL A 83 -0.97 -10.22 14.19
C VAL A 83 -1.80 -9.71 15.37
N ALA A 84 -1.15 -9.13 16.39
CA ALA A 84 -1.83 -8.63 17.57
C ALA A 84 -2.78 -7.47 17.25
N TYR A 85 -2.39 -6.54 16.39
CA TYR A 85 -3.23 -5.44 15.93
C TYR A 85 -4.44 -5.96 15.12
N THR A 86 -4.20 -6.81 14.12
CA THR A 86 -5.26 -7.36 13.25
C THR A 86 -6.27 -8.20 14.02
N THR A 87 -5.85 -8.91 15.07
CA THR A 87 -6.73 -9.76 15.90
C THR A 87 -7.26 -9.07 17.16
N GLY A 88 -6.92 -7.80 17.40
CA GLY A 88 -7.32 -7.07 18.60
C GLY A 88 -6.69 -7.57 19.91
N ASN A 89 -5.57 -8.30 19.85
CA ASN A 89 -4.87 -8.82 21.03
C ASN A 89 -4.00 -7.73 21.70
N ALA A 90 -4.65 -6.84 22.45
CA ALA A 90 -3.98 -5.72 23.14
C ALA A 90 -2.88 -6.14 24.13
N ALA A 91 -3.03 -7.29 24.80
CA ALA A 91 -2.05 -7.77 25.77
C ALA A 91 -0.71 -8.12 25.09
N MET A 92 -0.79 -8.86 23.97
CA MET A 92 0.37 -9.19 23.17
C MET A 92 1.00 -7.94 22.54
N PHE A 93 0.17 -7.05 22.00
CA PHE A 93 0.62 -5.79 21.39
C PHE A 93 1.43 -4.96 22.39
N ASN A 94 0.86 -4.68 23.56
CA ASN A 94 1.49 -3.86 24.60
C ASN A 94 2.76 -4.51 25.19
N SER A 95 2.81 -5.84 25.28
CA SER A 95 4.01 -6.57 25.72
C SER A 95 5.19 -6.30 24.78
N ILE A 96 4.96 -6.41 23.46
CA ILE A 96 6.02 -6.19 22.47
C ILE A 96 6.42 -4.71 22.42
N ILE A 97 5.47 -3.77 22.46
CA ILE A 97 5.79 -2.33 22.54
C ILE A 97 6.66 -2.03 23.77
N SER A 98 6.34 -2.60 24.93
CA SER A 98 7.10 -2.39 26.17
C SER A 98 8.51 -2.97 26.13
N SER A 99 8.76 -3.98 25.29
CA SER A 99 10.10 -4.54 25.09
C SER A 99 11.04 -3.57 24.37
N GLY A 100 10.49 -2.63 23.59
CA GLY A 100 11.26 -1.74 22.71
C GLY A 100 11.91 -2.43 21.51
N GLU A 101 11.65 -3.72 21.29
CA GLU A 101 12.33 -4.53 20.30
C GLU A 101 11.44 -4.84 19.09
N PHE A 102 11.17 -3.80 18.32
CA PHE A 102 10.39 -3.86 17.10
C PHE A 102 10.90 -2.79 16.12
N ILE A 103 10.52 -2.89 14.85
CA ILE A 103 10.79 -1.88 13.81
C ILE A 103 10.17 -0.55 14.26
N SER A 104 11.02 0.37 14.72
CA SER A 104 10.60 1.67 15.27
C SER A 104 11.28 2.85 14.57
N ASN A 105 12.31 2.60 13.76
CA ASN A 105 13.03 3.61 13.00
C ASN A 105 13.17 3.19 11.52
N PRO A 106 13.27 4.14 10.57
CA PRO A 106 13.39 3.84 9.14
C PRO A 106 14.55 2.92 8.77
N GLU A 107 15.65 2.93 9.54
CA GLU A 107 16.81 2.08 9.30
C GLU A 107 16.52 0.58 9.55
N ASP A 108 15.45 0.27 10.28
CA ASP A 108 14.98 -1.08 10.56
C ASP A 108 13.84 -1.53 9.61
N ASP A 109 13.39 -0.66 8.70
CA ASP A 109 12.27 -0.95 7.80
C ASP A 109 12.51 -2.24 7.00
N PHE A 110 11.44 -3.00 6.78
CA PHE A 110 11.47 -4.24 6.01
C PHE A 110 10.85 -3.99 4.63
N PHE A 111 11.68 -3.97 3.61
CA PHE A 111 11.29 -3.76 2.22
C PHE A 111 12.21 -4.57 1.30
N PHE A 112 11.76 -4.84 0.08
CA PHE A 112 12.62 -5.41 -0.95
C PHE A 112 13.24 -4.30 -1.79
N GLN A 113 14.57 -4.30 -1.96
CA GLN A 113 15.28 -3.32 -2.78
C GLN A 113 15.41 -3.80 -4.23
N TYR A 114 14.93 -3.00 -5.18
CA TYR A 114 15.12 -3.24 -6.61
C TYR A 114 16.43 -2.63 -7.13
N GLY A 115 16.91 -3.15 -8.25
CA GLY A 115 18.08 -2.66 -8.97
C GLY A 115 17.71 -1.85 -10.21
N THR A 116 18.69 -1.60 -11.08
CA THR A 116 18.52 -0.85 -12.33
C THR A 116 18.74 -1.69 -13.59
N ARG A 117 19.12 -2.97 -13.43
CA ARG A 117 19.48 -3.81 -14.57
C ARG A 117 18.21 -4.28 -15.27
N GLU A 118 18.05 -3.87 -16.53
CA GLU A 118 16.98 -4.29 -17.44
C GLU A 118 17.18 -5.71 -18.00
N LEU A 119 18.44 -6.10 -18.26
CA LEU A 119 18.74 -7.36 -18.96
C LEU A 119 18.86 -8.55 -18.00
N VAL A 120 18.40 -9.71 -18.47
CA VAL A 120 18.12 -10.96 -17.73
C VAL A 120 19.07 -11.27 -16.53
N PRO A 121 18.51 -11.41 -15.31
CA PRO A 121 17.14 -11.05 -14.94
C PRO A 121 16.97 -9.53 -14.86
N ASP A 122 15.81 -9.05 -15.31
CA ASP A 122 15.36 -7.69 -15.02
C ASP A 122 15.20 -7.56 -13.51
N THR A 123 15.85 -6.55 -12.94
CA THR A 123 15.87 -6.28 -11.49
C THR A 123 15.19 -4.97 -11.14
N ARG A 124 14.63 -4.27 -12.13
CA ARG A 124 13.94 -2.99 -11.92
C ARG A 124 12.61 -3.23 -11.22
N HIS A 125 12.14 -2.20 -10.52
CA HIS A 125 10.80 -2.21 -9.94
C HIS A 125 9.74 -2.50 -11.03
N PRO A 126 8.76 -3.40 -10.79
CA PRO A 126 7.72 -3.75 -11.76
C PRO A 126 6.97 -2.55 -12.32
N ASP A 127 6.49 -1.64 -11.48
CA ASP A 127 5.81 -0.41 -11.95
C ASP A 127 6.69 0.47 -12.83
N TYR A 128 7.99 0.58 -12.52
CA TYR A 128 8.94 1.27 -13.39
C TYR A 128 9.05 0.57 -14.74
N SER A 129 9.16 -0.76 -14.75
CA SER A 129 9.28 -1.53 -16.00
C SER A 129 8.06 -1.39 -16.91
N VAL A 130 6.87 -1.12 -16.34
CA VAL A 130 5.63 -0.91 -17.09
C VAL A 130 5.49 0.54 -17.56
N ASP A 131 5.93 1.52 -16.76
CA ASP A 131 5.79 2.94 -17.12
C ASP A 131 6.93 3.50 -17.97
N TYR A 132 8.17 3.06 -17.73
CA TYR A 132 9.36 3.65 -18.34
C TYR A 132 9.77 2.84 -19.57
N THR A 133 8.89 2.85 -20.58
CA THR A 133 9.07 2.12 -21.83
C THR A 133 9.23 3.07 -23.03
N PRO A 134 9.73 2.59 -24.19
CA PRO A 134 9.73 3.38 -25.42
C PRO A 134 8.32 3.77 -25.91
N SER A 135 7.28 3.14 -25.38
CA SER A 135 5.87 3.40 -25.71
C SER A 135 5.17 4.29 -24.67
N GLY A 136 5.91 4.89 -23.74
CA GLY A 136 5.37 5.73 -22.66
C GLY A 136 4.82 4.94 -21.48
N ALA A 137 4.14 5.65 -20.58
CA ALA A 137 3.59 5.13 -19.34
C ALA A 137 2.50 4.07 -19.57
N GLY A 138 2.47 3.04 -18.72
CA GLY A 138 1.65 1.84 -18.89
C GLY A 138 0.59 1.66 -17.80
N LEU A 139 0.71 2.34 -16.68
CA LEU A 139 -0.20 2.24 -15.54
C LEU A 139 -0.94 3.55 -15.35
N TYR A 140 -2.24 3.46 -15.04
CA TYR A 140 -2.98 4.62 -14.57
C TYR A 140 -2.83 4.77 -13.06
N ARG A 141 -2.74 6.04 -12.62
CA ARG A 141 -2.75 6.40 -11.20
C ARG A 141 -4.18 6.63 -10.71
N SER A 142 -4.41 6.38 -9.42
CA SER A 142 -5.70 6.61 -8.79
C SER A 142 -6.01 8.11 -8.78
N ASN A 143 -7.13 8.49 -9.39
CA ASN A 143 -7.61 9.87 -9.36
C ASN A 143 -7.85 10.35 -7.92
N TRP A 144 -8.40 9.48 -7.06
CA TRP A 144 -8.65 9.80 -5.66
C TRP A 144 -7.36 10.12 -4.90
N MET A 145 -6.34 9.26 -5.00
CA MET A 145 -5.08 9.49 -4.27
C MET A 145 -4.38 10.77 -4.74
N MET A 146 -4.35 11.01 -6.06
CA MET A 146 -3.78 12.25 -6.58
C MET A 146 -4.57 13.48 -6.15
N GLN A 147 -5.91 13.43 -6.17
CA GLN A 147 -6.76 14.55 -5.73
C GLN A 147 -6.56 14.83 -4.23
N LEU A 148 -6.62 13.78 -3.40
CA LEU A 148 -6.39 13.87 -1.96
C LEU A 148 -5.06 14.56 -1.63
N MET A 149 -3.99 14.09 -2.26
CA MET A 149 -2.65 14.65 -2.02
C MET A 149 -2.48 16.05 -2.60
N LEU A 150 -3.13 16.36 -3.73
CA LEU A 150 -3.09 17.68 -4.35
C LEU A 150 -3.81 18.73 -3.48
N ASP A 151 -5.03 18.42 -3.04
CA ASP A 151 -5.83 19.33 -2.20
C ASP A 151 -5.17 19.57 -0.84
N ALA A 152 -4.55 18.54 -0.27
CA ALA A 152 -3.82 18.62 0.99
C ALA A 152 -2.45 19.32 0.86
N ASN A 153 -1.97 19.61 -0.36
CA ASN A 153 -0.58 19.99 -0.62
C ASN A 153 0.42 19.03 0.05
N ASP A 154 0.18 17.72 -0.09
CA ASP A 154 0.97 16.68 0.59
C ASP A 154 2.44 16.71 0.12
N PRO A 155 3.43 16.78 1.04
CA PRO A 155 4.85 16.80 0.70
C PRO A 155 5.34 15.60 -0.14
N ARG A 156 4.58 14.50 -0.17
CA ARG A 156 4.93 13.26 -0.90
C ARG A 156 4.45 13.28 -2.35
N LEU A 157 3.56 14.20 -2.75
CA LEU A 157 2.88 14.19 -4.06
C LEU A 157 3.86 14.07 -5.24
N ARG A 158 4.91 14.91 -5.25
CA ARG A 158 5.92 14.97 -6.32
C ARG A 158 6.87 13.76 -6.37
N TYR A 159 6.86 12.95 -5.31
CA TYR A 159 7.65 11.73 -5.24
C TYR A 159 6.86 10.53 -5.75
N TYR A 160 5.54 10.50 -5.52
CA TYR A 160 4.67 9.39 -5.92
C TYR A 160 4.30 9.42 -7.40
N PHE A 161 4.18 10.63 -7.94
CA PHE A 161 3.60 10.87 -9.25
C PHE A 161 4.52 11.74 -10.08
N TYR A 162 4.75 11.34 -11.33
CA TYR A 162 5.48 12.13 -12.32
C TYR A 162 4.55 12.56 -13.46
N ARG A 163 4.40 13.86 -13.65
CA ARG A 163 3.53 14.43 -14.69
C ARG A 163 4.30 14.61 -15.99
N GLN A 164 3.76 14.06 -17.08
CA GLN A 164 4.34 14.22 -18.43
C GLN A 164 3.87 15.51 -19.12
N VAL A 165 2.77 16.11 -18.66
CA VAL A 165 2.17 17.35 -19.19
C VAL A 165 1.77 18.27 -18.05
N ASP A 166 1.51 19.54 -18.35
CA ASP A 166 1.20 20.60 -17.39
C ASP A 166 -0.30 20.81 -17.15
N ALA A 167 -1.16 20.19 -17.97
CA ALA A 167 -2.60 20.33 -17.90
C ALA A 167 -3.32 19.02 -18.24
N THR A 168 -4.52 18.87 -17.70
CA THR A 168 -5.42 17.74 -17.84
C THR A 168 -6.54 18.07 -18.85
N PRO A 169 -6.65 17.33 -19.97
CA PRO A 169 -7.72 17.57 -20.95
C PRO A 169 -9.12 17.46 -20.36
N GLY A 170 -9.97 18.45 -20.68
CA GLY A 170 -11.34 18.54 -20.17
C GLY A 170 -11.48 19.10 -18.76
N VAL A 171 -10.37 19.52 -18.13
CA VAL A 171 -10.36 20.16 -16.80
C VAL A 171 -9.75 21.57 -16.91
N ASP A 172 -8.45 21.65 -17.17
CA ASP A 172 -7.68 22.90 -17.34
C ASP A 172 -6.97 22.99 -18.71
N ALA A 173 -7.19 22.00 -19.58
CA ALA A 173 -6.95 22.06 -21.01
C ALA A 173 -8.23 21.77 -21.82
N PRO A 174 -8.28 22.16 -23.12
CA PRO A 174 -9.42 21.83 -23.98
C PRO A 174 -9.74 20.33 -23.98
N THR A 175 -11.03 20.00 -24.02
CA THR A 175 -11.49 18.61 -24.07
C THR A 175 -10.98 17.90 -25.33
N ASP A 176 -10.50 16.67 -25.17
CA ASP A 176 -10.12 15.79 -26.27
C ASP A 176 -10.61 14.36 -25.98
N GLU A 177 -11.75 14.02 -26.59
CA GLU A 177 -12.41 12.72 -26.43
C GLU A 177 -11.56 11.54 -26.94
N ASN A 178 -10.55 11.79 -27.78
CA ASN A 178 -9.68 10.73 -28.28
C ASN A 178 -8.73 10.20 -27.20
N VAL A 179 -8.47 11.00 -26.16
CA VAL A 179 -7.54 10.67 -25.09
C VAL A 179 -8.19 10.68 -23.71
N GLN A 180 -9.19 11.52 -23.48
CA GLN A 180 -9.88 11.65 -22.19
C GLN A 180 -11.37 11.92 -22.37
N GLY A 181 -12.21 11.02 -21.84
CA GLY A 181 -13.68 11.15 -21.91
C GLY A 181 -14.30 12.12 -20.88
N CYS A 182 -13.50 12.69 -19.98
CA CYS A 182 -13.98 13.66 -19.00
C CYS A 182 -14.33 15.00 -19.66
N GLY A 183 -15.49 15.57 -19.30
CA GLY A 183 -15.99 16.84 -19.83
C GLY A 183 -17.05 16.72 -20.94
N VAL A 184 -17.36 15.51 -21.43
CA VAL A 184 -18.40 15.30 -22.47
C VAL A 184 -19.56 14.43 -21.96
N ALA A 185 -19.29 13.45 -21.08
CA ALA A 185 -20.18 12.87 -20.06
C ALA A 185 -19.46 11.67 -19.41
N PRO A 186 -19.46 11.57 -18.07
CA PRO A 186 -20.50 10.74 -17.47
C PRO A 186 -21.13 11.42 -16.24
N ASN A 187 -22.45 11.62 -16.28
CA ASN A 187 -23.19 11.82 -15.04
C ASN A 187 -23.20 10.47 -14.31
N LEU A 188 -22.54 10.42 -13.16
CA LEU A 188 -22.56 9.29 -12.24
C LEU A 188 -23.17 9.81 -10.94
N PRO A 189 -24.51 9.71 -10.76
CA PRO A 189 -25.18 10.29 -9.61
C PRO A 189 -24.58 9.84 -8.28
N HIS A 190 -24.15 8.56 -8.17
CA HIS A 190 -23.53 8.04 -6.95
C HIS A 190 -22.15 8.64 -6.66
N TYR A 191 -21.43 9.11 -7.69
CA TYR A 191 -20.21 9.88 -7.49
C TYR A 191 -20.51 11.33 -7.09
N GLU A 192 -21.47 11.97 -7.75
CA GLU A 192 -21.86 13.35 -7.47
C GLU A 192 -22.44 13.49 -6.05
N ASP A 193 -23.36 12.61 -5.67
CA ASP A 193 -24.00 12.59 -4.36
C ASP A 193 -23.00 12.31 -3.24
N GLY A 194 -21.99 11.49 -3.52
CA GLY A 194 -20.91 11.14 -2.58
C GLY A 194 -19.72 12.12 -2.59
N GLY A 195 -19.69 13.10 -3.50
CA GLY A 195 -18.58 14.03 -3.65
C GLY A 195 -17.27 13.37 -4.13
N PHE A 196 -17.35 12.24 -4.82
CA PHE A 196 -16.17 11.48 -5.25
C PHE A 196 -15.50 12.10 -6.48
N THR A 197 -14.17 12.01 -6.55
CA THR A 197 -13.39 12.41 -7.73
C THR A 197 -13.78 11.57 -8.95
N ILE A 198 -14.51 12.13 -9.91
CA ILE A 198 -14.88 11.43 -11.16
C ILE A 198 -13.77 11.54 -12.19
N CYS A 199 -13.29 12.78 -12.40
CA CYS A 199 -12.33 13.12 -13.42
C CYS A 199 -10.92 13.25 -12.86
N PRO A 200 -9.89 13.05 -13.71
CA PRO A 200 -8.52 13.26 -13.26
C PRO A 200 -8.34 14.68 -12.71
N PRO A 201 -7.53 14.85 -11.65
CA PRO A 201 -7.21 16.15 -11.10
C PRO A 201 -6.57 17.10 -12.15
N PRO A 202 -6.58 18.43 -11.92
CA PRO A 202 -5.95 19.40 -12.80
C PRO A 202 -4.42 19.29 -12.78
N LEU A 203 -3.74 20.22 -13.45
CA LEU A 203 -2.29 20.41 -13.45
C LEU A 203 -1.51 19.23 -14.02
N GLY A 204 -2.13 18.41 -14.87
CA GLY A 204 -1.47 17.27 -15.51
C GLY A 204 -1.42 16.00 -14.63
N TYR A 205 -2.10 15.99 -13.48
CA TYR A 205 -2.33 14.79 -12.67
C TYR A 205 -3.38 13.89 -13.33
N TRP A 206 -3.00 13.33 -14.46
CA TRP A 206 -3.85 12.54 -15.32
C TRP A 206 -3.81 11.05 -14.98
N GLY A 207 -4.84 10.58 -14.28
CA GLY A 207 -5.05 9.19 -13.91
C GLY A 207 -6.36 8.62 -14.45
N ARG A 208 -6.87 7.58 -13.78
CA ARG A 208 -8.11 6.92 -14.16
C ARG A 208 -8.88 6.38 -12.97
N SER A 209 -10.20 6.48 -13.06
CA SER A 209 -11.13 5.97 -12.04
C SER A 209 -11.28 4.45 -12.13
N HIS A 210 -11.33 3.80 -10.98
CA HIS A 210 -11.44 2.34 -10.89
C HIS A 210 -12.73 1.83 -11.54
N GLY A 211 -12.63 0.79 -12.37
CA GLY A 211 -13.80 0.21 -13.05
C GLY A 211 -14.28 0.93 -14.29
N SER A 212 -13.62 2.01 -14.72
CA SER A 212 -13.94 2.66 -16.00
C SER A 212 -13.81 1.65 -17.16
N GLY A 213 -14.92 1.36 -17.84
CA GLY A 213 -15.01 0.33 -18.90
C GLY A 213 -14.48 0.75 -20.27
N GLY A 214 -14.00 1.99 -20.42
CA GLY A 214 -13.41 2.47 -21.68
C GLY A 214 -12.19 1.66 -22.11
N GLY A 215 -12.01 1.45 -23.41
CA GLY A 215 -10.74 0.95 -23.95
C GLY A 215 -9.60 1.93 -23.65
N ARG A 216 -8.36 1.44 -23.65
CA ARG A 216 -7.18 2.29 -23.42
C ARG A 216 -6.95 3.22 -24.63
N PRO A 217 -7.02 4.55 -24.48
CA PRO A 217 -6.67 5.50 -25.53
C PRO A 217 -5.14 5.62 -25.73
N PRO A 218 -4.66 6.28 -26.79
CA PRO A 218 -3.24 6.50 -27.04
C PRO A 218 -2.67 7.66 -26.20
N ASP A 219 -2.77 7.57 -24.88
CA ASP A 219 -2.45 8.62 -23.91
C ASP A 219 -1.13 8.37 -23.12
N ASN A 220 -0.37 7.33 -23.48
CA ASN A 220 0.80 6.88 -22.72
C ASN A 220 1.87 7.96 -22.47
N PHE A 221 2.00 8.96 -23.34
CA PHE A 221 2.95 10.08 -23.18
C PHE A 221 2.36 11.31 -22.49
N LEU A 222 1.13 11.19 -22.00
CA LEU A 222 0.36 12.27 -21.39
C LEU A 222 -0.04 11.94 -19.94
N ILE A 223 -0.36 10.67 -19.67
CA ILE A 223 -0.79 10.23 -18.34
C ILE A 223 0.31 10.38 -17.29
N THR A 224 -0.07 10.49 -16.03
CA THR A 224 0.86 10.50 -14.90
C THR A 224 1.53 9.14 -14.74
N ALA A 225 2.87 9.11 -14.73
CA ALA A 225 3.66 7.92 -14.46
C ALA A 225 3.94 7.76 -12.95
N VAL A 226 4.41 6.57 -12.55
CA VAL A 226 4.99 6.39 -11.21
C VAL A 226 6.21 7.29 -11.05
N GLY A 227 6.28 7.97 -9.91
CA GLY A 227 7.37 8.84 -9.56
C GLY A 227 8.59 8.09 -9.02
N VAL A 228 9.49 8.85 -8.41
CA VAL A 228 10.74 8.33 -7.83
C VAL A 228 10.50 7.39 -6.65
N TYR A 229 9.41 7.54 -5.91
CA TYR A 229 8.96 6.61 -4.87
C TYR A 229 7.63 5.93 -5.28
N PRO A 230 7.45 4.62 -5.04
CA PRO A 230 8.47 3.70 -4.55
C PRO A 230 9.31 3.13 -5.69
N ALA A 231 9.01 3.44 -6.96
CA ALA A 231 9.49 2.65 -8.10
C ALA A 231 10.84 3.08 -8.68
N GLY A 232 11.44 4.19 -8.23
CA GLY A 232 12.65 4.74 -8.84
C GLY A 232 12.38 5.33 -10.24
N GLY A 233 11.21 5.93 -10.44
CA GLY A 233 10.89 6.76 -11.60
C GLY A 233 11.54 8.15 -11.52
N ARG A 234 10.99 9.12 -12.26
CA ARG A 234 11.37 10.53 -12.20
C ARG A 234 10.73 11.23 -11.01
N PHE A 235 11.42 12.22 -10.45
CA PHE A 235 10.81 13.17 -9.53
C PHE A 235 10.06 14.25 -10.32
N ASP A 236 8.92 14.70 -9.81
CA ASP A 236 8.12 15.76 -10.44
C ASP A 236 8.59 17.15 -10.01
N ASP A 237 9.46 17.76 -10.81
CA ASP A 237 10.00 19.11 -10.66
C ASP A 237 9.44 20.10 -11.68
N ASP A 238 8.20 19.86 -12.18
CA ASP A 238 7.56 20.64 -13.25
C ASP A 238 8.37 20.66 -14.57
N SER A 239 9.37 19.78 -14.75
CA SER A 239 10.11 19.70 -16.02
C SER A 239 9.23 19.19 -17.17
N PHE A 240 8.20 18.41 -16.83
CA PHE A 240 7.32 17.71 -17.77
C PHE A 240 8.09 16.88 -18.81
N GLY A 241 7.33 16.30 -19.74
CA GLY A 241 7.86 15.52 -20.85
C GLY A 241 7.94 14.03 -20.55
N ASN A 242 8.31 13.29 -21.59
CA ASN A 242 8.11 11.86 -21.66
C ASN A 242 8.92 11.08 -20.61
N VAL A 243 8.35 9.95 -20.20
CA VAL A 243 9.09 8.86 -19.56
C VAL A 243 9.83 8.02 -20.60
N GLY A 244 10.78 7.20 -20.14
CA GLY A 244 11.58 6.34 -20.99
C GLY A 244 12.62 5.57 -20.20
N ILE A 245 13.16 4.52 -20.83
CA ILE A 245 14.15 3.63 -20.21
C ILE A 245 15.36 4.43 -19.72
N GLY A 246 15.73 4.23 -18.46
CA GLY A 246 16.90 4.84 -17.84
C GLY A 246 16.67 6.27 -17.33
N LEU A 247 15.49 6.86 -17.54
CA LEU A 247 15.14 8.13 -16.90
C LEU A 247 14.75 7.91 -15.43
N GLY A 248 14.93 8.96 -14.62
CA GLY A 248 14.67 8.91 -13.18
C GLY A 248 15.70 8.08 -12.43
N GLY A 249 15.24 7.40 -11.37
CA GLY A 249 16.03 6.44 -10.59
C GLY A 249 16.31 5.09 -11.28
N GLY A 250 15.96 4.93 -12.56
CA GLY A 250 16.26 3.73 -13.34
C GLY A 250 15.59 2.44 -12.85
N GLY A 251 14.55 2.54 -12.01
CA GLY A 251 13.88 1.39 -11.41
C GLY A 251 14.44 0.93 -10.06
N ALA A 252 15.42 1.65 -9.49
CA ALA A 252 16.08 1.33 -8.20
C ALA A 252 15.19 1.60 -6.96
N GLY A 253 13.90 1.39 -7.10
CA GLY A 253 12.90 1.57 -6.07
C GLY A 253 12.86 0.47 -5.01
N ILE A 254 11.79 0.43 -4.23
CA ILE A 254 11.50 -0.60 -3.24
C ILE A 254 10.10 -1.18 -3.38
N GLU A 255 9.92 -2.42 -2.89
CA GLU A 255 8.60 -2.91 -2.48
C GLU A 255 8.50 -2.74 -0.94
N PRO A 256 7.71 -1.78 -0.43
CA PRO A 256 7.56 -1.62 1.01
C PRO A 256 6.71 -2.76 1.60
N ILE A 257 7.23 -3.48 2.60
CA ILE A 257 6.54 -4.63 3.21
C ILE A 257 6.04 -4.31 4.62
N ILE A 258 6.95 -3.93 5.53
CA ILE A 258 6.63 -3.47 6.89
C ILE A 258 7.55 -2.29 7.22
N MET A 259 6.98 -1.08 7.23
CA MET A 259 7.71 0.15 7.50
C MET A 259 7.46 0.61 8.94
N SER A 260 8.42 1.30 9.54
CA SER A 260 8.31 1.93 10.86
C SER A 260 7.18 2.97 10.93
N SER A 261 6.87 3.62 9.81
CA SER A 261 5.67 4.47 9.69
C SER A 261 4.39 3.65 9.88
N TYR A 262 4.29 2.45 9.29
CA TYR A 262 3.12 1.57 9.41
C TYR A 262 2.93 1.14 10.86
N VAL A 263 4.05 0.81 11.55
CA VAL A 263 4.03 0.44 12.96
C VAL A 263 3.47 1.56 13.84
N ASP A 264 3.82 2.82 13.56
CA ASP A 264 3.21 3.94 14.30
C ASP A 264 1.71 4.06 14.00
N PHE A 265 1.27 3.85 12.75
CA PHE A 265 -0.16 3.79 12.45
C PHE A 265 -0.88 2.60 13.12
N TRP A 266 -0.22 1.46 13.32
CA TRP A 266 -0.79 0.37 14.14
C TRP A 266 -0.90 0.75 15.60
N ARG A 267 0.09 1.46 16.14
CA ARG A 267 0.07 1.97 17.52
C ARG A 267 -1.01 3.02 17.72
N GLY A 268 -1.25 3.88 16.73
CA GLY A 268 -2.35 4.83 16.73
C GLY A 268 -3.71 4.13 16.69
N TYR A 269 -3.88 3.08 15.88
CA TYR A 269 -5.11 2.28 15.91
C TYR A 269 -5.36 1.63 17.28
N MET A 270 -4.30 1.13 17.92
CA MET A 270 -4.38 0.49 19.24
C MET A 270 -4.37 1.50 20.40
N ALA A 271 -4.36 2.81 20.12
CA ALA A 271 -4.31 3.85 21.13
C ALA A 271 -5.59 3.87 21.98
N THR A 272 -5.43 4.30 23.23
CA THR A 272 -6.54 4.32 24.22
C THR A 272 -7.16 5.69 24.39
N SER A 273 -6.66 6.70 23.67
CA SER A 273 -7.17 8.06 23.67
C SER A 273 -6.82 8.79 22.38
N ASP A 274 -7.63 9.76 21.99
CA ASP A 274 -7.42 10.56 20.78
C ASP A 274 -6.09 11.33 20.82
N GLY A 275 -5.65 11.75 22.00
CA GLY A 275 -4.36 12.41 22.18
C GLY A 275 -3.17 11.47 21.95
N GLU A 276 -3.28 10.19 22.35
CA GLU A 276 -2.27 9.17 22.05
C GLU A 276 -2.28 8.82 20.56
N LEU A 277 -3.45 8.66 19.97
CA LEU A 277 -3.62 8.42 18.53
C LEU A 277 -2.99 9.55 17.71
N ALA A 278 -3.26 10.82 18.04
CA ALA A 278 -2.71 11.99 17.36
C ALA A 278 -1.17 12.04 17.42
N ASN A 279 -0.55 11.59 18.52
CA ASN A 279 0.89 11.48 18.61
C ASN A 279 1.45 10.45 17.63
N PHE A 280 0.76 9.32 17.45
CA PHE A 280 1.15 8.29 16.51
C PHE A 280 0.86 8.66 15.06
N LEU A 281 -0.24 9.37 14.77
CA LEU A 281 -0.49 10.00 13.47
C LEU A 281 0.69 10.89 13.06
N ARG A 282 1.11 11.80 13.95
CA ARG A 282 2.27 12.67 13.75
C ARG A 282 3.55 11.87 13.49
N SER A 283 3.82 10.87 14.32
CA SER A 283 5.04 10.05 14.22
C SER A 283 5.07 9.26 12.91
N GLY A 284 3.96 8.61 12.55
CA GLY A 284 3.81 7.87 11.30
C GLY A 284 3.98 8.75 10.07
N MET A 285 3.34 9.93 10.04
CA MET A 285 3.51 10.92 8.97
C MET A 285 4.96 11.40 8.86
N THR A 286 5.59 11.74 9.99
CA THR A 286 6.98 12.21 10.01
C THR A 286 7.92 11.18 9.39
N LYS A 287 7.79 9.91 9.77
CA LYS A 287 8.60 8.81 9.22
C LYS A 287 8.30 8.57 7.75
N SER A 288 7.02 8.51 7.37
CA SER A 288 6.61 8.30 5.98
C SER A 288 7.15 9.39 5.06
N ILE A 289 6.98 10.66 5.41
CA ILE A 289 7.46 11.78 4.59
C ILE A 289 8.98 11.75 4.50
N ALA A 290 9.69 11.56 5.61
CA ALA A 290 11.15 11.48 5.60
C ALA A 290 11.69 10.34 4.73
N THR A 291 11.10 9.14 4.83
CA THR A 291 11.45 8.00 3.98
C THR A 291 11.23 8.35 2.51
N VAL A 292 10.06 8.91 2.15
CA VAL A 292 9.73 9.25 0.76
C VAL A 292 10.68 10.32 0.19
N GLN A 293 10.98 11.37 0.96
CA GLN A 293 11.91 12.43 0.53
C GLN A 293 13.31 11.89 0.23
N SER A 294 13.76 10.88 0.98
CA SER A 294 15.08 10.26 0.74
C SER A 294 15.24 9.67 -0.66
N TYR A 295 14.14 9.32 -1.34
CA TYR A 295 14.17 8.74 -2.69
C TYR A 295 14.37 9.79 -3.77
N GLY A 296 14.15 11.08 -3.51
CA GLY A 296 14.41 12.15 -4.48
C GLY A 296 15.83 12.06 -5.07
N ALA A 297 16.80 11.66 -4.25
CA ALA A 297 18.20 11.51 -4.64
C ALA A 297 18.45 10.39 -5.68
N LEU A 298 17.50 9.48 -5.93
CA LEU A 298 17.62 8.48 -6.99
C LEU A 298 17.55 9.12 -8.38
N ASP A 299 16.80 10.22 -8.55
CA ASP A 299 16.74 10.95 -9.81
C ASP A 299 17.79 12.07 -9.84
N SER A 300 18.98 11.74 -10.36
CA SER A 300 20.10 12.70 -10.45
C SER A 300 19.84 13.93 -11.33
N ASN A 301 18.76 13.93 -12.14
CA ASN A 301 18.41 15.07 -12.99
C ASN A 301 17.33 15.98 -12.37
N ALA A 302 16.77 15.59 -11.23
CA ALA A 302 15.69 16.31 -10.58
C ALA A 302 16.16 17.65 -9.98
N ASP A 303 15.37 18.71 -10.16
CA ASP A 303 15.57 19.99 -9.48
C ASP A 303 15.00 19.99 -8.05
N LEU A 304 15.60 19.17 -7.18
CA LEU A 304 15.21 19.08 -5.77
C LEU A 304 15.40 20.42 -5.04
N ALA A 305 16.37 21.23 -5.45
CA ALA A 305 16.68 22.49 -4.78
C ALA A 305 15.51 23.49 -4.79
N ASN A 306 14.69 23.47 -5.85
CA ASN A 306 13.55 24.38 -5.98
C ASN A 306 12.19 23.72 -5.68
N PHE A 307 12.08 22.39 -5.78
CA PHE A 307 10.80 21.69 -5.72
C PHE A 307 10.64 20.74 -4.53
N GLU A 308 11.71 20.39 -3.82
CA GLU A 308 11.61 19.61 -2.59
C GLU A 308 10.96 20.44 -1.47
N PRO A 309 9.91 19.91 -0.81
CA PRO A 309 9.33 20.54 0.37
C PRO A 309 10.36 20.75 1.48
N GLN A 310 10.52 22.00 1.91
CA GLN A 310 11.46 22.37 2.95
C GLN A 310 11.00 21.87 4.34
N PRO A 311 11.92 21.62 5.29
CA PRO A 311 11.57 21.05 6.59
C PRO A 311 10.47 21.82 7.36
N ASN A 312 10.41 23.15 7.21
CA ASN A 312 9.37 23.98 7.82
C ASN A 312 7.99 23.80 7.16
N GLN A 313 7.94 23.57 5.85
CA GLN A 313 6.70 23.27 5.12
C GLN A 313 6.17 21.90 5.53
N VAL A 314 7.06 20.90 5.62
CA VAL A 314 6.72 19.55 6.11
C VAL A 314 6.19 19.61 7.55
N ALA A 315 6.88 20.32 8.45
CA ALA A 315 6.41 20.47 9.83
C ALA A 315 5.04 21.15 9.91
N SER A 316 4.83 22.21 9.12
CA SER A 316 3.56 22.95 9.07
C SER A 316 2.41 22.09 8.52
N TYR A 317 2.68 21.26 7.52
CA TYR A 317 1.72 20.29 6.99
C TYR A 317 1.30 19.27 8.06
N ILE A 318 2.26 18.66 8.75
CA ILE A 318 1.97 17.69 9.81
C ILE A 318 1.22 18.35 10.96
N ASP A 319 1.60 19.58 11.35
CA ASP A 319 0.90 20.34 12.39
C ASP A 319 -0.56 20.63 12.03
N LEU A 320 -0.82 21.00 10.77
CA LEU A 320 -2.16 21.25 10.27
C LEU A 320 -3.01 19.97 10.34
N VAL A 321 -2.53 18.87 9.77
CA VAL A 321 -3.27 17.59 9.76
C VAL A 321 -3.56 17.08 11.17
N VAL A 322 -2.60 17.18 12.10
CA VAL A 322 -2.81 16.79 13.50
C VAL A 322 -3.82 17.71 14.19
N SER A 323 -3.81 19.00 13.89
CA SER A 323 -4.79 19.97 14.40
C SER A 323 -6.20 19.66 13.87
N ASP A 324 -6.33 19.37 12.59
CA ASP A 324 -7.60 19.01 11.96
C ASP A 324 -8.14 17.71 12.56
N PHE A 325 -7.27 16.70 12.72
CA PHE A 325 -7.61 15.44 13.40
C PHE A 325 -8.16 15.68 14.82
N LEU A 326 -7.47 16.47 15.65
CA LEU A 326 -7.88 16.75 17.04
C LEU A 326 -9.16 17.61 17.15
N THR A 327 -9.53 18.30 16.07
CA THR A 327 -10.75 19.13 16.01
C THR A 327 -11.94 18.35 15.44
N ALA A 328 -11.68 17.35 14.60
CA ALA A 328 -12.67 16.49 14.01
C ALA A 328 -13.28 15.51 15.04
N SER A 329 -14.35 14.82 14.64
CA SER A 329 -15.00 13.78 15.45
C SER A 329 -15.73 12.79 14.56
N GLY A 330 -15.93 11.55 15.04
CA GLY A 330 -16.63 10.52 14.27
C GLY A 330 -15.91 10.21 12.96
N ASP A 331 -16.68 10.01 11.88
CA ASP A 331 -16.19 9.61 10.57
C ASP A 331 -15.14 10.59 10.00
N ASP A 332 -15.25 11.90 10.27
CA ASP A 332 -14.26 12.89 9.80
C ASP A 332 -12.89 12.66 10.43
N MET A 333 -12.85 12.33 11.73
CA MET A 333 -11.61 12.03 12.45
C MET A 333 -10.97 10.74 11.92
N GLU A 334 -11.79 9.70 11.70
CA GLU A 334 -11.36 8.43 11.14
C GLU A 334 -10.84 8.58 9.70
N ASN A 335 -11.50 9.41 8.88
CA ASN A 335 -11.07 9.72 7.53
C ASN A 335 -9.71 10.41 7.50
N ILE A 336 -9.48 11.44 8.32
CA ILE A 336 -8.17 12.13 8.38
C ILE A 336 -7.06 11.13 8.73
N TYR A 337 -7.27 10.28 9.72
CA TYR A 337 -6.30 9.27 10.10
C TYR A 337 -6.05 8.23 8.99
N ALA A 338 -7.13 7.69 8.43
CA ALA A 338 -7.08 6.65 7.42
C ALA A 338 -6.48 7.16 6.11
N GLU A 339 -6.79 8.38 5.67
CA GLU A 339 -6.22 8.99 4.47
C GLU A 339 -4.70 9.16 4.59
N GLN A 340 -4.21 9.59 5.75
CA GLN A 340 -2.78 9.69 6.00
C GLN A 340 -2.11 8.32 6.04
N TYR A 341 -2.78 7.30 6.60
CA TYR A 341 -2.25 5.95 6.59
C TYR A 341 -2.22 5.38 5.17
N TRP A 342 -3.31 5.49 4.41
CA TRP A 342 -3.37 5.09 3.00
C TRP A 342 -2.32 5.77 2.14
N THR A 343 -2.03 7.06 2.39
CA THR A 343 -0.96 7.78 1.71
C THR A 343 0.42 7.20 2.11
N ALA A 344 0.62 6.83 3.37
CA ALA A 344 1.84 6.13 3.80
C ALA A 344 1.96 4.72 3.18
N LEU A 345 0.85 4.04 2.94
CA LEU A 345 0.76 2.70 2.35
C LEU A 345 0.91 2.67 0.82
N TYR A 346 1.33 3.76 0.17
CA TYR A 346 1.58 3.75 -1.27
C TYR A 346 2.70 2.74 -1.62
N GLY A 347 2.36 1.73 -2.42
CA GLY A 347 3.19 0.54 -2.68
C GLY A 347 2.92 -0.65 -1.75
N GLY A 348 2.23 -0.47 -0.63
CA GLY A 348 1.91 -1.50 0.37
C GLY A 348 0.47 -2.03 0.30
N ALA A 349 0.03 -2.51 -0.88
CA ALA A 349 -1.39 -2.81 -1.15
C ALA A 349 -2.03 -3.86 -0.22
N ALA A 350 -1.26 -4.88 0.20
CA ALA A 350 -1.76 -5.93 1.10
C ALA A 350 -2.19 -5.37 2.47
N GLU A 351 -1.43 -4.39 2.96
CA GLU A 351 -1.72 -3.71 4.23
C GLU A 351 -2.91 -2.75 4.06
N ALA A 352 -3.01 -2.02 2.96
CA ALA A 352 -4.15 -1.14 2.67
C ALA A 352 -5.47 -1.92 2.62
N TRP A 353 -5.49 -3.07 1.94
CA TRP A 353 -6.68 -3.92 1.88
C TRP A 353 -7.02 -4.58 3.22
N THR A 354 -6.02 -4.91 4.04
CA THR A 354 -6.23 -5.41 5.40
C THR A 354 -6.82 -4.32 6.30
N TYR A 355 -6.21 -3.13 6.30
CA TYR A 355 -6.71 -1.97 7.04
C TYR A 355 -8.16 -1.64 6.68
N TYR A 356 -8.47 -1.63 5.38
CA TYR A 356 -9.83 -1.33 4.93
C TYR A 356 -10.86 -2.37 5.37
N ARG A 357 -10.50 -3.66 5.39
CA ARG A 357 -11.38 -4.72 5.93
C ARG A 357 -11.50 -4.66 7.45
N LEU A 358 -10.52 -4.11 8.15
CA LEU A 358 -10.60 -3.89 9.60
C LEU A 358 -11.51 -2.70 9.95
N THR A 359 -11.40 -1.59 9.20
CA THR A 359 -11.96 -0.30 9.63
C THR A 359 -13.10 0.22 8.77
N GLY A 360 -13.12 -0.10 7.47
CA GLY A 360 -14.00 0.51 6.50
C GLY A 360 -13.63 1.96 6.13
N TYR A 361 -12.44 2.42 6.54
CA TYR A 361 -11.96 3.79 6.31
C TYR A 361 -10.73 3.85 5.39
N PRO A 362 -10.57 4.92 4.59
CA PRO A 362 -11.45 6.09 4.57
C PRO A 362 -12.73 5.86 3.75
N THR A 363 -13.81 6.52 4.13
CA THR A 363 -15.08 6.53 3.37
C THR A 363 -14.98 7.38 2.10
N THR A 364 -13.90 8.14 1.94
CA THR A 364 -13.62 8.97 0.76
C THR A 364 -13.03 8.18 -0.41
N LEU A 365 -12.64 6.91 -0.20
CA LEU A 365 -12.16 6.04 -1.27
C LEU A 365 -13.16 6.01 -2.42
N GLN A 366 -12.63 6.22 -3.63
CA GLN A 366 -13.44 6.19 -4.83
C GLN A 366 -14.18 4.85 -4.97
N PRO A 367 -15.53 4.85 -5.13
CA PRO A 367 -16.30 3.63 -5.34
C PRO A 367 -16.10 3.10 -6.76
N MET A 368 -16.65 1.92 -7.06
CA MET A 368 -16.61 1.40 -8.42
C MET A 368 -17.35 2.33 -9.40
N PHE A 369 -16.83 2.47 -10.62
CA PHE A 369 -17.48 3.26 -11.67
C PHE A 369 -18.90 2.75 -11.99
N GLU A 370 -19.09 1.42 -11.98
CA GLU A 370 -20.40 0.78 -12.08
C GLU A 370 -21.23 1.04 -10.82
N ALA A 371 -22.49 1.46 -10.98
CA ALA A 371 -23.32 1.88 -9.84
C ALA A 371 -23.74 0.72 -8.93
N ASN A 372 -23.69 -0.52 -9.41
CA ASN A 372 -24.03 -1.72 -8.64
C ASN A 372 -22.99 -2.82 -8.88
N PRO A 373 -21.77 -2.67 -8.35
CA PRO A 373 -20.66 -3.57 -8.65
C PRO A 373 -20.75 -4.92 -7.91
N GLY A 374 -21.74 -5.07 -7.03
CA GLY A 374 -21.87 -6.21 -6.13
C GLY A 374 -21.22 -5.95 -4.77
N PRO A 375 -21.06 -6.98 -3.94
CA PRO A 375 -20.46 -6.85 -2.61
C PRO A 375 -18.93 -6.70 -2.67
N PHE A 376 -18.36 -6.05 -1.65
CA PHE A 376 -16.92 -5.83 -1.58
C PHE A 376 -16.17 -7.16 -1.37
N PRO A 377 -15.09 -7.45 -2.13
CA PRO A 377 -14.26 -8.63 -1.91
C PRO A 377 -13.60 -8.66 -0.52
N ARG A 378 -13.95 -9.66 0.28
CA ARG A 378 -13.42 -9.93 1.63
C ARG A 378 -12.33 -11.01 1.63
N SER A 379 -12.30 -11.87 0.62
CA SER A 379 -11.19 -12.77 0.33
C SER A 379 -11.11 -13.09 -1.17
N LEU A 380 -9.97 -13.64 -1.60
CA LEU A 380 -9.72 -14.10 -2.96
C LEU A 380 -10.22 -15.54 -3.14
N LEU A 381 -10.61 -15.86 -4.37
CA LEU A 381 -10.87 -17.23 -4.81
C LEU A 381 -9.57 -18.05 -4.79
N TYR A 382 -9.70 -19.35 -4.58
CA TYR A 382 -8.58 -20.27 -4.74
C TYR A 382 -8.16 -20.32 -6.21
N ALA A 383 -6.85 -20.48 -6.46
CA ALA A 383 -6.35 -20.66 -7.80
C ALA A 383 -7.04 -21.86 -8.48
N GLN A 384 -7.53 -21.66 -9.71
CA GLN A 384 -8.36 -22.67 -10.37
C GLN A 384 -7.65 -24.03 -10.51
N ASN A 385 -6.34 -24.02 -10.73
CA ASN A 385 -5.53 -25.24 -10.82
C ASN A 385 -5.50 -26.01 -9.49
N GLU A 386 -5.50 -25.34 -8.34
CA GLU A 386 -5.56 -26.01 -7.03
C GLU A 386 -6.89 -26.74 -6.86
N VAL A 387 -8.00 -26.10 -7.20
CA VAL A 387 -9.34 -26.69 -7.12
C VAL A 387 -9.49 -27.91 -8.04
N VAL A 388 -8.90 -27.85 -9.23
CA VAL A 388 -8.96 -28.96 -10.19
C VAL A 388 -8.10 -30.14 -9.75
N ASN A 389 -6.90 -29.88 -9.20
CA ASN A 389 -5.94 -30.93 -8.87
C ASN A 389 -6.16 -31.53 -7.47
N ASN A 390 -6.79 -30.81 -6.56
CA ASN A 390 -7.04 -31.26 -5.20
C ASN A 390 -8.52 -31.65 -5.02
N ALA A 391 -8.81 -32.95 -5.07
CA ALA A 391 -10.18 -33.48 -4.95
C ALA A 391 -10.86 -33.15 -3.60
N ASN A 392 -10.10 -32.77 -2.57
CA ASN A 392 -10.62 -32.37 -1.27
C ASN A 392 -10.88 -30.86 -1.17
N LEU A 393 -10.39 -30.07 -2.12
CA LEU A 393 -10.62 -28.63 -2.16
C LEU A 393 -11.93 -28.30 -2.90
N ARG A 394 -12.67 -27.32 -2.40
CA ARG A 394 -13.84 -26.75 -3.05
C ARG A 394 -13.59 -25.27 -3.28
N GLN A 395 -14.06 -24.77 -4.42
CA GLN A 395 -13.99 -23.34 -4.71
C GLN A 395 -14.96 -22.59 -3.80
N LYS A 396 -14.59 -21.36 -3.43
CA LYS A 396 -15.50 -20.44 -2.74
C LYS A 396 -16.65 -20.04 -3.65
N GLU A 397 -17.83 -19.86 -3.07
CA GLU A 397 -19.02 -19.45 -3.83
C GLU A 397 -18.95 -17.98 -4.28
N SER A 398 -18.20 -17.16 -3.54
CA SER A 398 -18.07 -15.72 -3.80
C SER A 398 -16.73 -15.19 -3.26
N LEU A 399 -16.47 -13.90 -3.53
CA LEU A 399 -15.37 -13.15 -2.91
C LEU A 399 -15.73 -12.60 -1.52
N THR A 400 -16.93 -12.85 -1.00
CA THR A 400 -17.43 -12.20 0.23
C THR A 400 -17.14 -12.98 1.50
N GLU A 401 -16.52 -14.15 1.37
CA GLU A 401 -16.13 -14.96 2.52
C GLU A 401 -15.09 -14.21 3.35
N GLN A 402 -15.39 -14.05 4.64
CA GLN A 402 -14.57 -13.30 5.58
C GLN A 402 -13.44 -14.18 6.12
N VAL A 403 -12.28 -13.58 6.32
CA VAL A 403 -11.18 -14.18 7.07
C VAL A 403 -11.52 -14.19 8.57
N PHE A 404 -10.91 -15.07 9.37
CA PHE A 404 -11.34 -15.30 10.75
C PHE A 404 -11.30 -14.06 11.67
N TRP A 405 -10.34 -13.15 11.43
CA TRP A 405 -10.21 -11.90 12.19
C TRP A 405 -11.17 -10.81 11.71
N ASP A 406 -11.74 -10.97 10.51
CA ASP A 406 -12.67 -10.00 9.92
C ASP A 406 -14.09 -10.25 10.45
N THR A 407 -14.39 -9.62 11.58
CA THR A 407 -15.67 -9.76 12.30
C THR A 407 -16.70 -8.68 11.97
N ASN A 408 -16.40 -7.83 10.98
CA ASN A 408 -17.29 -6.73 10.59
C ASN A 408 -18.57 -7.23 9.90
N PRO A 409 -19.64 -6.42 9.83
CA PRO A 409 -20.86 -6.79 9.12
C PRO A 409 -20.63 -7.23 7.66
N PRO A 410 -21.53 -8.04 7.08
CA PRO A 410 -21.47 -8.37 5.66
C PRO A 410 -21.80 -7.17 4.77
N SER A 411 -21.38 -7.20 3.52
CA SER A 411 -21.80 -6.23 2.51
C SER A 411 -23.34 -6.27 2.29
N PRO A 412 -23.97 -5.15 1.90
CA PRO A 412 -23.37 -3.84 1.57
C PRO A 412 -23.16 -2.94 2.79
N THR A 413 -23.38 -3.43 4.02
CA THR A 413 -23.28 -2.58 5.22
C THR A 413 -21.83 -2.24 5.56
N PHE A 414 -20.87 -3.08 5.14
CA PHE A 414 -19.44 -2.87 5.34
C PHE A 414 -18.58 -3.64 4.30
N PRO A 415 -17.44 -3.07 3.87
CA PRO A 415 -17.07 -1.65 3.98
C PRO A 415 -18.04 -0.73 3.21
N PRO A 416 -18.09 0.59 3.53
CA PRO A 416 -18.99 1.55 2.88
C PRO A 416 -18.68 1.78 1.40
N ALA A 417 -17.41 1.73 0.99
CA ALA A 417 -17.03 1.85 -0.42
C ALA A 417 -17.27 0.51 -1.13
N ASN A 418 -18.49 0.30 -1.61
CA ASN A 418 -18.76 -0.47 -2.82
C ASN A 418 -20.10 -0.12 -3.44
#